data_AF-A0A533RA96-F1
#
_entry.id   AF-A0A533RA96-F1
#
_cell.length_a   1.000
_cell.length_b   1.000
_cell.length_c   1.000
_cell.angle_alpha   90.00
_cell.angle_beta   90.00
_cell.angle_gamma   90.00
#
_symmetry.space_group_name_H-M   'P 1'
#
loop_
_entity.id
_entity.type
_entity.pdbx_description
1 polymer ?
#
loop_
_entity_poly.entity_id
_entity_poly.type
_entity_poly.pdbx_seq_one_letter_code
_entity_poly.pdbx_strand_id
1 'polypeptide(L)'
;MTGYEVLKQMRHAGKDKRCFIKWWRKENDFVDYELVDTFLANLKPDHEFAGFELLTLEQMWQELHRREPRRVTVGQRHGEKVIRWQHMAEDGTMREEIFPFAPKAVMTVFDGETRGDTMA
;
A
#
# COMPACT_ATOMS: atom_id res chain seq x y z
N MET A 1 0.91 -5.77 -20.43
CA MET A 1 0.92 -7.12 -19.83
C MET A 1 -0.48 -7.45 -19.34
N THR A 2 -0.86 -8.72 -19.41
CA THR A 2 -2.17 -9.22 -18.94
C THR A 2 -2.09 -9.68 -17.49
N GLY A 3 -3.23 -9.81 -16.82
CA GLY A 3 -3.28 -10.39 -15.47
C GLY A 3 -2.69 -11.80 -15.40
N TYR A 4 -2.84 -12.60 -16.47
CA TYR A 4 -2.19 -13.92 -16.55
C TYR A 4 -0.65 -13.84 -16.50
N GLU A 5 -0.06 -12.88 -17.21
CA GLU A 5 1.39 -12.67 -17.21
C GLU A 5 1.89 -12.20 -15.85
N VAL A 6 1.15 -11.31 -15.18
CA VAL A 6 1.46 -10.86 -13.81
C VAL A 6 1.45 -12.04 -12.84
N LEU A 7 0.40 -12.86 -12.87
CA LEU A 7 0.28 -14.04 -12.00
C LEU A 7 1.44 -15.03 -12.21
N LYS A 8 1.86 -15.23 -13.46
CA LYS A 8 3.03 -16.08 -13.78
C LYS A 8 4.32 -15.50 -13.19
N GLN A 9 4.55 -14.19 -13.32
CA GLN A 9 5.74 -13.52 -12.78
C GLN A 9 5.75 -13.57 -11.24
N MET A 10 4.62 -13.34 -10.58
CA MET A 10 4.51 -13.39 -9.11
C MET A 10 4.78 -14.78 -8.55
N ARG A 11 4.36 -15.85 -9.24
CA ARG A 11 4.70 -17.23 -8.83
C ARG A 11 6.21 -17.51 -8.86
N HIS A 12 6.95 -16.84 -9.74
CA HIS A 12 8.40 -16.98 -9.84
C HIS A 12 9.18 -16.08 -8.88
N ALA A 13 8.56 -15.00 -8.39
CA ALA A 13 9.17 -14.06 -7.45
C ALA A 13 9.35 -14.64 -6.02
N GLY A 14 8.78 -15.81 -5.73
CA GLY A 14 8.85 -16.45 -4.40
C GLY A 14 7.98 -15.78 -3.34
N LYS A 15 7.79 -16.43 -2.18
CA LYS A 15 7.12 -15.85 -1.00
C LYS A 15 8.05 -14.87 -0.27
N ASP A 16 8.60 -13.91 -1.02
CA ASP A 16 9.51 -12.92 -0.48
C ASP A 16 8.75 -12.01 0.52
N LYS A 17 9.47 -11.23 1.35
CA LYS A 17 8.86 -10.28 2.32
C LYS A 17 8.06 -9.13 1.67
N ARG A 18 7.72 -9.26 0.38
CA ARG A 18 7.02 -8.29 -0.45
C ARG A 18 5.54 -8.55 -0.35
N CYS A 19 4.88 -7.77 0.51
CA CYS A 19 3.46 -7.93 0.83
C CYS A 19 2.57 -6.99 0.01
N PHE A 20 3.16 -6.11 -0.79
CA PHE A 20 2.49 -5.05 -1.51
C PHE A 20 2.81 -5.11 -2.99
N ILE A 21 1.87 -4.65 -3.80
CA ILE A 21 2.05 -4.42 -5.22
C ILE A 21 1.71 -2.97 -5.53
N LYS A 22 2.59 -2.31 -6.28
CA LYS A 22 2.35 -1.05 -6.97
C LYS A 22 2.14 -1.38 -8.44
N TRP A 23 1.06 -0.94 -9.06
CA TRP A 23 0.81 -1.23 -10.48
C TRP A 23 0.25 -0.01 -11.21
N TRP A 24 0.45 0.04 -12.52
CA TRP A 24 0.01 1.16 -13.35
C TRP A 24 -0.48 0.73 -14.73
N ARG A 25 -1.31 1.56 -15.35
CA ARG A 25 -1.87 1.35 -16.69
C ARG A 25 -1.04 2.07 -17.76
N LYS A 26 -1.21 1.69 -19.03
CA LYS A 26 -0.46 2.25 -20.17
C LYS A 26 -0.67 3.75 -20.34
N GLU A 27 -1.83 4.23 -19.96
CA GLU A 27 -2.17 5.65 -20.04
C GLU A 27 -1.40 6.48 -18.99
N ASN A 28 -0.67 5.83 -18.05
CA ASN A 28 0.11 6.45 -16.96
C ASN A 28 -0.67 7.47 -16.12
N ASP A 29 -2.00 7.41 -16.22
CA ASP A 29 -2.97 8.23 -15.51
C ASP A 29 -3.36 7.62 -14.16
N PHE A 30 -2.82 6.45 -13.82
CA PHE A 30 -3.23 5.71 -12.64
C PHE A 30 -2.08 4.87 -12.10
N VAL A 31 -1.77 5.06 -10.81
CA VAL A 31 -0.79 4.25 -10.07
C VAL A 31 -1.42 3.79 -8.77
N ASP A 32 -1.77 2.51 -8.70
CA ASP A 32 -2.42 1.92 -7.55
C ASP A 32 -1.45 1.16 -6.64
N TYR A 33 -1.84 1.02 -5.38
CA TYR A 33 -1.11 0.31 -4.35
C TYR A 33 -2.08 -0.57 -3.57
N GLU A 34 -1.76 -1.85 -3.44
CA GLU A 34 -2.59 -2.75 -2.65
C GLU A 34 -1.77 -3.91 -2.07
N LEU A 35 -2.38 -4.69 -1.19
CA LEU A 35 -1.76 -5.93 -0.71
C LEU A 35 -1.74 -6.96 -1.84
N VAL A 36 -0.64 -7.72 -1.94
CA VAL A 36 -0.50 -8.80 -2.93
C VAL A 36 -1.67 -9.79 -2.88
N ASP A 37 -2.10 -10.18 -1.69
CA ASP A 37 -3.21 -11.12 -1.52
C ASP A 37 -4.53 -10.53 -2.05
N THR A 38 -4.78 -9.23 -1.81
CA THR A 38 -5.96 -8.51 -2.32
C THR A 38 -5.91 -8.41 -3.84
N PHE A 39 -4.75 -8.06 -4.40
CA PHE A 39 -4.56 -7.97 -5.84
C PHE A 39 -4.84 -9.30 -6.53
N LEU A 40 -4.24 -10.38 -6.02
CA LEU A 40 -4.42 -11.72 -6.58
C LEU A 40 -5.87 -12.21 -6.49
N ALA A 41 -6.60 -11.85 -5.43
CA ALA A 41 -8.01 -12.18 -5.29
C ALA A 41 -8.90 -11.46 -6.31
N ASN A 42 -8.52 -10.25 -6.72
CA ASN A 42 -9.28 -9.41 -7.66
C ASN A 42 -8.76 -9.46 -9.11
N LEU A 43 -7.62 -10.12 -9.35
CA LEU A 43 -6.96 -10.16 -10.64
C LEU A 43 -7.77 -10.97 -11.67
N LYS A 44 -8.17 -10.31 -12.76
CA LYS A 44 -8.80 -10.98 -13.90
C LYS A 44 -7.81 -11.18 -15.05
N PRO A 45 -7.91 -12.27 -15.84
CA PRO A 45 -6.97 -12.55 -16.92
C PRO A 45 -6.91 -11.46 -18.00
N ASP A 46 -8.01 -10.76 -18.22
CA ASP A 46 -8.21 -9.71 -19.22
C ASP A 46 -7.81 -8.31 -18.73
N HIS A 47 -7.45 -8.14 -17.45
CA HIS A 47 -6.91 -6.87 -16.97
C HIS A 47 -5.59 -6.55 -17.68
N GLU A 48 -5.51 -5.36 -18.28
CA GLU A 48 -4.28 -4.82 -18.85
C GLU A 48 -3.54 -3.93 -17.87
N PHE A 49 -2.25 -4.19 -17.72
CA PHE A 49 -1.31 -3.38 -16.95
C PHE A 49 -0.16 -2.95 -17.86
N ALA A 50 0.41 -1.76 -17.60
CA ALA A 50 1.68 -1.37 -18.18
C ALA A 50 2.86 -2.00 -17.43
N GLY A 51 2.77 -2.05 -16.11
CA GLY A 51 3.79 -2.66 -15.27
C GLY A 51 3.35 -2.75 -13.82
N PHE A 52 4.18 -3.41 -13.02
CA PHE A 52 4.03 -3.49 -11.58
C PHE A 52 5.40 -3.58 -10.90
N GLU A 53 5.40 -3.28 -9.60
CA GLU A 53 6.53 -3.39 -8.70
C GLU A 53 6.04 -4.05 -7.40
N LEU A 54 6.81 -4.99 -6.86
CA LEU A 54 6.52 -5.60 -5.57
C LEU A 54 7.32 -4.90 -4.47
N LEU A 55 6.63 -4.47 -3.41
CA LEU A 55 7.22 -3.68 -2.33
C LEU A 55 7.23 -4.47 -1.02
N THR A 56 8.33 -4.33 -0.25
CA THR A 56 8.39 -4.76 1.15
C THR A 56 7.62 -3.80 2.06
N LEU A 57 7.44 -4.19 3.32
CA LEU A 57 6.89 -3.32 4.35
C LEU A 57 7.68 -2.03 4.52
N GLU A 58 9.02 -2.09 4.50
CA GLU A 58 9.82 -0.86 4.58
C GLU A 58 9.65 0.03 3.36
N GLN A 59 9.63 -0.55 2.14
CA GLN A 59 9.46 0.23 0.92
C GLN A 59 8.09 0.92 0.86
N MET A 60 7.02 0.21 1.23
CA MET A 60 5.67 0.81 1.30
C MET A 60 5.60 1.90 2.37
N TRP A 61 6.24 1.70 3.52
CA TRP A 61 6.34 2.74 4.53
C TRP A 61 7.07 4.00 4.02
N GLN A 62 8.15 3.84 3.25
CA GLN A 62 8.84 4.98 2.66
C GLN A 62 7.94 5.73 1.67
N GLU A 63 7.13 5.04 0.88
CA GLU A 63 6.17 5.71 -0.02
C GLU A 63 5.10 6.49 0.74
N LEU A 64 4.54 5.91 1.81
CA LEU A 64 3.61 6.61 2.69
C LEU A 64 4.26 7.87 3.30
N HIS A 65 5.46 7.73 3.85
CA HIS A 65 6.16 8.82 4.51
C HIS A 65 6.60 9.92 3.52
N ARG A 66 6.91 9.56 2.27
CA ARG A 66 7.21 10.52 1.20
C ARG A 66 5.99 11.37 0.84
N ARG A 67 4.79 10.79 0.84
CA ARG A 67 3.54 11.49 0.53
C ARG A 67 3.11 12.38 1.70
N GLU A 68 3.08 11.84 2.91
CA GLU A 68 2.55 12.54 4.09
C GLU A 68 3.49 12.40 5.29
N PRO A 69 4.63 13.14 5.30
CA PRO A 69 5.64 13.01 6.34
C PRO A 69 5.22 13.55 7.71
N ARG A 70 4.16 14.38 7.77
CA ARG A 70 3.77 15.12 8.98
C ARG A 70 2.76 14.40 9.85
N ARG A 71 1.84 13.66 9.24
CA ARG A 71 0.69 13.04 9.90
C ARG A 71 0.92 11.58 10.29
N VAL A 72 1.93 10.94 9.70
CA VAL A 72 2.24 9.54 9.95
C VAL A 72 3.67 9.40 10.46
N THR A 73 3.82 8.82 11.65
CA THR A 73 5.13 8.60 12.28
C THR A 73 5.27 7.17 12.79
N VAL A 74 6.52 6.71 12.92
CA VAL A 74 6.84 5.46 13.63
C VAL A 74 7.12 5.79 15.09
N GLY A 75 6.53 5.01 15.99
CA GLY A 75 6.81 5.06 17.41
C GLY A 75 7.08 3.68 18.00
N GLN A 76 7.19 3.65 19.32
CA GLN A 76 7.22 2.42 20.11
C GLN A 76 6.07 2.40 21.10
N ARG A 77 5.50 1.21 21.35
CA ARG A 77 4.51 0.97 22.39
C ARG A 77 4.72 -0.43 22.95
N HIS A 78 4.89 -0.54 24.27
CA HIS A 78 5.18 -1.81 24.96
C HIS A 78 6.36 -2.61 24.35
N GLY A 79 7.37 -1.92 23.81
CA GLY A 79 8.54 -2.55 23.17
C GLY A 79 8.35 -2.91 21.70
N GLU A 80 7.16 -2.72 21.13
CA GLU A 80 6.86 -3.02 19.73
C GLU A 80 6.84 -1.76 18.87
N LYS A 81 7.25 -1.90 17.60
CA LYS A 81 7.18 -0.83 16.60
C LYS A 81 5.73 -0.62 16.18
N VAL A 82 5.28 0.62 16.25
CA VAL A 82 3.91 1.02 15.91
C VAL A 82 3.89 2.19 14.94
N ILE A 83 2.79 2.32 14.20
CA ILE A 83 2.46 3.49 13.39
C ILE A 83 1.55 4.38 14.24
N ARG A 84 1.88 5.67 14.30
CA ARG A 84 1.02 6.70 14.87
C ARG A 84 0.52 7.58 13.74
N TRP A 85 -0.80 7.65 13.60
CA TRP A 85 -1.45 8.36 12.51
C TRP A 85 -2.38 9.42 13.07
N GLN A 86 -2.12 10.68 12.71
CA GLN A 86 -2.93 11.83 13.07
C GLN A 86 -3.77 12.25 11.86
N HIS A 87 -5.09 12.15 11.98
CA HIS A 87 -6.01 12.47 10.89
C HIS A 87 -7.26 13.17 11.39
N MET A 88 -7.95 13.82 10.45
CA MET A 88 -9.24 14.44 10.71
C MET A 88 -10.32 13.38 10.56
N ALA A 89 -11.03 13.09 11.65
CA ALA A 89 -12.19 12.21 11.61
C ALA A 89 -13.37 12.87 10.89
N GLU A 90 -14.37 12.08 10.52
CA GLU A 90 -15.57 12.54 9.80
C GLU A 90 -16.35 13.64 10.55
N ASP A 91 -16.26 13.65 11.89
CA ASP A 91 -16.86 14.67 12.76
C ASP A 91 -16.06 15.99 12.82
N GLY A 92 -14.97 16.12 12.06
CA GLY A 92 -14.10 17.28 12.04
C GLY A 92 -13.17 17.38 13.26
N THR A 93 -13.02 16.31 14.05
CA THR A 93 -12.07 16.25 15.16
C THR A 93 -10.73 15.66 14.73
N MET A 94 -9.63 16.23 15.24
CA MET A 94 -8.30 15.63 15.05
C MET A 94 -8.16 14.42 15.97
N ARG A 95 -7.87 13.25 15.41
CA ARG A 95 -7.67 12.01 16.16
C ARG A 95 -6.27 11.46 15.92
N GLU A 96 -5.72 10.81 16.94
CA GLU A 96 -4.52 9.98 16.82
C GLU A 96 -4.93 8.51 16.98
N GLU A 97 -4.60 7.70 15.98
CA GLU A 97 -4.76 6.27 16.01
C GLU A 97 -3.39 5.57 15.99
N ILE A 98 -3.30 4.44 16.69
CA ILE A 98 -2.08 3.67 16.83
C ILE A 98 -2.30 2.27 16.26
N PHE A 99 -1.50 1.91 15.26
CA PHE A 99 -1.56 0.62 14.59
C PHE A 99 -0.24 -0.15 14.77
N PRO A 100 -0.28 -1.50 14.73
CA PRO A 100 0.95 -2.28 14.63
C PRO A 100 1.71 -1.94 13.34
N PHE A 101 3.05 -1.97 13.37
CA PHE A 101 3.85 -1.80 12.16
C PHE A 101 3.80 -3.08 11.30
N ALA A 102 2.69 -3.27 10.59
CA ALA A 102 2.38 -4.48 9.83
C ALA A 102 1.73 -4.14 8.47
N PRO A 103 1.75 -5.05 7.47
CA PRO A 103 1.31 -4.74 6.12
C PRO A 103 -0.10 -4.18 6.00
N LYS A 104 -1.08 -4.83 6.65
CA LYS A 104 -2.48 -4.37 6.63
C LYS A 104 -2.63 -2.97 7.21
N ALA A 105 -1.96 -2.68 8.32
CA ALA A 105 -2.01 -1.37 8.96
C ALA A 105 -1.39 -0.26 8.10
N VAL A 106 -0.24 -0.53 7.45
CA VAL A 106 0.35 0.44 6.52
C VAL A 106 -0.60 0.74 5.37
N MET A 107 -1.26 -0.27 4.80
CA MET A 107 -2.25 -0.05 3.73
C MET A 107 -3.45 0.78 4.23
N THR A 108 -4.00 0.45 5.41
CA THR A 108 -5.10 1.23 6.00
C THR A 108 -4.77 2.72 6.14
N VAL A 109 -3.57 3.04 6.64
CA VAL A 109 -3.13 4.43 6.75
C VAL A 109 -2.89 5.05 5.37
N PHE A 110 -2.31 4.30 4.44
CA PHE A 110 -2.08 4.78 3.08
C PHE A 110 -3.38 5.14 2.37
N ASP A 111 -4.39 4.26 2.39
CA ASP A 111 -5.71 4.49 1.80
C ASP A 111 -6.43 5.68 2.44
N GLY A 112 -6.28 5.84 3.77
CA GLY A 112 -6.84 6.97 4.50
C GLY A 112 -6.23 8.32 4.10
N GLU A 113 -4.91 8.37 3.92
CA GLU A 113 -4.20 9.59 3.51
C GLU A 113 -4.39 9.92 2.03
N THR A 114 -4.49 8.90 1.16
CA THR A 114 -4.75 9.11 -0.27
C THR A 114 -6.23 9.26 -0.58
N ARG A 115 -7.14 8.98 0.38
CA ARG A 115 -8.60 8.90 0.18
C ARG A 115 -9.01 7.91 -0.92
N GLY A 116 -8.15 6.93 -1.23
CA GLY A 116 -8.29 6.07 -2.39
C GLY A 116 -8.08 6.77 -3.75
N ASP A 117 -7.68 8.05 -3.77
CA ASP A 117 -7.24 8.75 -4.98
C ASP A 117 -5.79 8.34 -5.27
N THR A 118 -5.64 7.36 -6.14
CA THR A 118 -4.34 6.85 -6.57
C THR A 118 -3.79 7.62 -7.76
N MET A 119 -3.20 8.78 -7.44
CA MET A 119 -2.10 9.38 -8.21
C MET A 119 -1.04 9.99 -7.28
N ALA A 120 0.18 10.14 -7.80
CA ALA A 120 1.31 10.87 -7.21
C ALA A 120 1.80 11.92 -8.20
#